data_AF-A0A235J0X3-F1
#
_entry.id   AF-A0A235J0X3-F1
#
_cell.length_a   1.000
_cell.length_b   1.000
_cell.length_c   1.000
_cell.angle_alpha   90.00
_cell.angle_beta   90.00
_cell.angle_gamma   90.00
#
_symmetry.space_group_name_H-M   'P 1'
#
loop_
_entity.id
_entity.type
_entity.pdbx_description
1 polymer ?
#
loop_
_entity_poly.entity_id
_entity_poly.type
_entity_poly.pdbx_seq_one_letter_code
_entity_poly.pdbx_strand_id
1 'polypeptide(L)'
;MTWKSYDLDQEAQRLILKHRDQKGVIGQSHKMRITVAFGLERFWGEQLRLLDKEPPKGQYWRDTWKSFTKIMQQAGINLPQEDVTSKDTPKIQEIATKLWQLPIEDQRICLAVLTQFCDSLVWWTQRYKKSGVGDDE
;
A
#
# COMPACT_ATOMS: atom_id res chain seq x y z
N MET A 1 18.64 -22.96 -2.97
CA MET A 1 17.68 -22.01 -2.34
C MET A 1 16.63 -21.67 -3.37
N THR A 2 15.47 -22.31 -3.31
CA THR A 2 14.36 -22.03 -4.23
C THR A 2 13.86 -20.62 -3.93
N TRP A 3 13.95 -19.72 -4.91
CA TRP A 3 13.41 -18.36 -4.81
C TRP A 3 11.94 -18.43 -4.38
N LYS A 4 11.64 -18.05 -3.14
CA LYS A 4 10.28 -17.75 -2.73
C LYS A 4 10.07 -16.27 -3.02
N SER A 5 9.36 -15.95 -4.10
CA SER A 5 8.70 -14.64 -4.17
C SER A 5 7.89 -14.52 -2.89
N TYR A 6 7.93 -13.39 -2.17
CA TYR A 6 7.23 -13.16 -0.90
C TYR A 6 5.68 -13.19 -1.02
N ASP A 7 5.14 -14.09 -1.84
CA ASP A 7 3.75 -14.21 -2.27
C ASP A 7 3.13 -12.87 -2.67
N LEU A 8 3.95 -11.92 -3.15
CA LEU A 8 3.56 -10.56 -3.52
C LEU A 8 2.39 -10.56 -4.49
N ASP A 9 2.45 -11.47 -5.47
CA ASP A 9 1.42 -11.59 -6.48
C ASP A 9 0.10 -12.14 -5.90
N GLN A 10 0.19 -13.14 -5.02
CA GLN A 10 -0.98 -13.71 -4.33
C GLN A 10 -1.63 -12.69 -3.38
N GLU A 11 -0.83 -11.95 -2.63
CA GLU A 11 -1.32 -10.88 -1.75
C GLU A 11 -1.93 -9.72 -2.54
N ALA A 12 -1.33 -9.36 -3.67
CA ALA A 12 -1.88 -8.34 -4.56
C ALA A 12 -3.24 -8.80 -5.12
N GLN A 13 -3.32 -10.03 -5.62
CA GLN A 13 -4.56 -10.62 -6.11
C GLN A 13 -5.64 -10.61 -5.02
N ARG A 14 -5.30 -11.04 -3.80
CA ARG A 14 -6.21 -11.07 -2.63
C ARG A 14 -6.75 -9.67 -2.32
N LEU A 15 -5.89 -8.65 -2.32
CA LEU A 15 -6.31 -7.26 -2.08
C LEU A 15 -7.22 -6.73 -3.18
N ILE A 16 -6.89 -6.98 -4.45
CA ILE A 16 -7.76 -6.57 -5.56
C ILE A 16 -9.12 -7.24 -5.45
N LEU A 17 -9.19 -8.55 -5.20
CA LEU A 17 -10.46 -9.26 -5.04
C LEU A 17 -11.28 -8.73 -3.86
N LYS A 18 -10.62 -8.30 -2.76
CA LYS A 18 -11.28 -7.68 -1.61
C LYS A 18 -11.95 -6.34 -1.96
N HIS A 19 -11.35 -5.56 -2.87
CA HIS A 19 -11.76 -4.18 -3.14
C HIS A 19 -12.41 -3.95 -4.52
N ARG A 20 -12.40 -4.95 -5.41
CA ARG A 20 -12.82 -4.81 -6.83
C ARG A 20 -14.26 -4.35 -7.04
N ASP A 21 -15.14 -4.64 -6.09
CA ASP A 21 -16.57 -4.39 -6.22
C ASP A 21 -16.94 -2.97 -5.81
N GLN A 22 -15.99 -2.21 -5.26
CA GLN A 22 -16.16 -0.80 -4.90
C GLN A 22 -15.74 0.11 -6.05
N LYS A 23 -16.60 1.07 -6.40
CA LYS A 23 -16.40 1.95 -7.56
C LYS A 23 -15.07 2.72 -7.46
N GLY A 24 -14.22 2.56 -8.47
CA GLY A 24 -12.95 3.26 -8.63
C GLY A 24 -11.89 3.01 -7.54
N VAL A 25 -12.08 2.00 -6.68
CA VAL A 25 -11.15 1.71 -5.59
C VAL A 25 -9.89 1.03 -6.10
N ILE A 26 -10.02 -0.05 -6.87
CA ILE A 26 -8.85 -0.76 -7.42
C ILE A 26 -8.07 0.08 -8.43
N GLY A 27 -8.67 1.12 -9.02
CA GLY A 27 -7.97 2.13 -9.83
C GLY A 27 -6.86 2.87 -9.07
N GLN A 28 -6.93 2.93 -7.73
CA GLN A 28 -5.89 3.51 -6.89
C GLN A 28 -4.54 2.79 -7.02
N SER A 29 -4.49 1.54 -7.51
CA SER A 29 -3.22 0.82 -7.75
C SER A 29 -2.25 1.60 -8.63
N HIS A 30 -2.78 2.34 -9.63
CA HIS A 30 -1.95 3.21 -10.47
C HIS A 30 -1.37 4.39 -9.69
N LYS A 31 -2.14 4.97 -8.77
CA LYS A 31 -1.66 6.04 -7.88
C LYS A 31 -0.64 5.50 -6.88
N MET A 32 -0.87 4.32 -6.30
CA MET A 32 0.08 3.63 -5.42
C MET A 32 1.44 3.44 -6.09
N ARG A 33 1.44 2.94 -7.34
CA ARG A 33 2.65 2.77 -8.15
C ARG A 33 3.41 4.07 -8.41
N ILE A 34 2.72 5.20 -8.53
CA ILE A 34 3.38 6.51 -8.70
C ILE A 34 3.90 7.02 -7.35
N THR A 35 3.10 6.89 -6.30
CA THR A 35 3.43 7.41 -4.97
C THR A 35 4.64 6.74 -4.35
N VAL A 36 4.90 5.46 -4.63
CA VAL A 36 6.06 4.72 -4.07
C VAL A 36 7.39 5.40 -4.37
N ALA A 37 7.53 6.06 -5.53
CA ALA A 37 8.75 6.75 -5.93
C ALA A 37 9.09 7.95 -5.03
N PHE A 38 8.13 8.44 -4.24
CA PHE A 38 8.30 9.58 -3.35
C PHE A 38 8.56 9.16 -1.89
N GLY A 39 8.71 7.87 -1.61
CA GLY A 39 9.11 7.36 -0.30
C GLY A 39 7.98 6.74 0.53
N LEU A 40 8.41 6.04 1.60
CA LEU A 40 7.52 5.24 2.46
C LEU A 40 6.52 6.11 3.22
N GLU A 41 6.92 7.26 3.75
CA GLU A 41 6.02 8.16 4.48
C GLU A 41 4.91 8.67 3.56
N ARG A 42 5.25 9.12 2.34
CA ARG A 42 4.25 9.63 1.41
C ARG A 42 3.28 8.54 0.96
N PHE A 43 3.78 7.32 0.75
CA PHE A 43 2.93 6.17 0.45
C PHE A 43 1.98 5.86 1.61
N TRP A 44 2.50 5.76 2.83
CA TRP A 44 1.73 5.48 4.02
C TRP A 44 0.70 6.59 4.31
N GLY A 45 1.08 7.85 4.19
CA GLY A 45 0.26 9.01 4.56
C GLY A 45 -0.93 9.26 3.62
N GLU A 46 -0.90 8.75 2.38
CA GLU A 46 -2.00 8.90 1.43
C GLU A 46 -3.31 8.26 1.94
N GLN A 47 -3.20 7.21 2.78
CA GLN A 47 -4.37 6.63 3.44
C GLN A 47 -5.08 7.66 4.35
N LEU A 48 -4.33 8.50 5.07
CA LEU A 48 -4.91 9.50 6.00
C LEU A 48 -5.71 10.55 5.24
N ARG A 49 -5.20 10.97 4.09
CA ARG A 49 -5.86 11.92 3.20
C ARG A 49 -7.18 11.37 2.64
N LEU A 50 -7.20 10.10 2.29
CA LEU A 50 -8.32 9.45 1.62
C LEU A 50 -9.38 8.91 2.59
N LEU A 51 -9.01 8.52 3.80
CA LEU A 51 -9.98 7.98 4.78
C LEU A 51 -11.08 8.98 5.14
N ASP A 52 -10.79 10.29 5.13
CA ASP A 52 -11.78 11.32 5.42
C ASP A 52 -12.64 11.68 4.19
N LYS A 53 -12.07 11.62 2.97
CA LYS A 53 -12.73 12.10 1.74
C LYS A 53 -13.40 10.99 0.95
N GLU A 54 -12.73 9.86 0.82
CA GLU A 54 -13.12 8.72 0.02
C GLU A 54 -12.81 7.42 0.79
N PRO A 55 -13.56 7.12 1.87
CA PRO A 55 -13.22 6.05 2.80
C PRO A 55 -12.92 4.69 2.16
N PRO A 56 -13.65 4.22 1.12
CA PRO A 56 -13.31 2.96 0.44
C PRO A 56 -11.90 2.96 -0.18
N LYS A 57 -11.51 4.07 -0.83
CA LYS A 57 -10.16 4.24 -1.39
C LYS A 57 -9.12 4.31 -0.28
N GLY A 58 -9.39 5.07 0.78
CA GLY A 58 -8.50 5.16 1.94
C GLY A 58 -8.28 3.80 2.63
N GLN A 59 -9.33 2.99 2.75
CA GLN A 59 -9.24 1.64 3.30
C GLN A 59 -8.39 0.71 2.41
N TYR A 60 -8.47 0.86 1.09
CA TYR A 60 -7.61 0.10 0.18
C TYR A 60 -6.12 0.45 0.37
N TRP A 61 -5.77 1.74 0.48
CA TRP A 61 -4.40 2.16 0.81
C TRP A 61 -3.91 1.61 2.14
N ARG A 62 -4.76 1.66 3.18
CA ARG A 62 -4.47 1.11 4.49
C ARG A 62 -4.24 -0.40 4.45
N ASP A 63 -5.09 -1.15 3.76
CA ASP A 63 -4.98 -2.60 3.63
C ASP A 63 -3.73 -3.01 2.85
N THR A 64 -3.38 -2.25 1.80
CA THR A 64 -2.14 -2.43 1.05
C THR A 64 -0.93 -2.20 1.94
N TRP A 65 -0.89 -1.11 2.72
CA TRP A 65 0.17 -0.85 3.68
C TRP A 65 0.31 -1.99 4.71
N LYS A 66 -0.80 -2.41 5.32
CA LYS A 66 -0.81 -3.52 6.30
C LYS A 66 -0.37 -4.87 5.71
N SER A 67 -0.63 -5.11 4.43
CA SER A 67 -0.18 -6.34 3.76
C SER A 67 1.32 -6.24 3.47
N PHE A 68 1.78 -5.08 3.02
CA PHE A 68 3.21 -4.80 2.82
C PHE A 68 4.01 -4.92 4.11
N THR A 69 3.53 -4.40 5.25
CA THR A 69 4.26 -4.52 6.53
C THR A 69 4.40 -5.97 6.98
N LYS A 70 3.39 -6.82 6.74
CA LYS A 70 3.48 -8.27 7.01
C LYS A 70 4.49 -8.97 6.12
N ILE A 71 4.56 -8.60 4.85
CA ILE A 71 5.57 -9.10 3.92
C ILE A 71 6.98 -8.72 4.42
N MET A 72 7.19 -7.45 4.77
CA MET A 72 8.48 -6.96 5.25
C MET A 72 8.90 -7.60 6.58
N GLN A 73 7.95 -7.93 7.44
CA GLN A 73 8.20 -8.65 8.68
C GLN A 73 8.84 -10.04 8.43
N GLN A 74 8.48 -10.72 7.35
CA GLN A 74 9.10 -12.00 6.96
C GLN A 74 10.57 -11.82 6.55
N ALA A 75 10.94 -10.63 6.08
CA ALA A 75 12.32 -10.25 5.76
C ALA A 75 13.06 -9.65 6.96
N GLY A 76 12.47 -9.65 8.16
CA GLY A 76 13.07 -9.11 9.38
C GLY A 76 12.96 -7.59 9.53
N ILE A 77 12.25 -6.90 8.62
CA ILE A 77 12.08 -5.45 8.66
C ILE A 77 10.71 -5.11 9.27
N ASN A 78 10.73 -4.49 10.44
CA ASN A 78 9.51 -4.10 11.15
C ASN A 78 9.08 -2.68 10.75
N LEU A 79 7.91 -2.60 10.10
CA LEU A 79 7.29 -1.33 9.72
C LEU A 79 6.08 -1.01 10.61
N PRO A 80 5.72 0.26 10.81
CA PRO A 80 4.54 0.67 11.58
C PRO A 80 3.25 0.04 11.05
N GLN A 81 2.47 -0.59 11.93
CA GLN A 81 1.21 -1.29 11.57
C GLN A 81 -0.02 -0.67 12.26
N GLU A 82 0.20 0.32 13.13
CA GLU A 82 -0.80 0.93 13.98
C GLU A 82 -1.86 1.66 13.13
N ASP A 83 -3.14 1.51 13.50
CA ASP A 83 -4.20 2.31 12.91
C ASP A 83 -4.14 3.74 13.46
N VAL A 84 -3.91 4.69 12.55
CA VAL A 84 -3.85 6.12 12.87
C VAL A 84 -4.94 6.87 12.11
N THR A 85 -5.50 7.87 12.78
CA THR A 85 -6.50 8.78 12.19
C THR A 85 -5.82 10.10 11.83
N SER A 86 -6.33 10.81 10.83
CA SER A 86 -5.82 12.11 10.38
C SER A 86 -5.80 13.19 11.47
N LYS A 87 -6.54 12.99 12.56
CA LYS A 87 -6.68 13.93 13.68
C LYS A 87 -5.63 13.73 14.78
N ASP A 88 -4.88 12.63 14.75
CA ASP A 88 -3.92 12.25 15.79
C ASP A 88 -2.50 12.69 15.41
N THR A 89 -2.26 14.00 15.47
CA THR A 89 -0.97 14.62 15.10
C THR A 89 0.23 13.98 15.81
N PRO A 90 0.20 13.71 17.14
CA PRO A 90 1.32 13.07 17.82
C PRO A 90 1.66 11.69 17.23
N LYS A 91 0.67 10.84 16.96
CA LYS A 91 0.93 9.53 16.35
C LYS A 91 1.40 9.61 14.91
N ILE A 92 0.90 10.58 14.15
CA ILE A 92 1.37 10.82 12.78
C ILE A 92 2.86 11.16 12.80
N GLN A 93 3.29 12.05 13.70
CA GLN A 93 4.69 12.41 13.88
C GLN A 93 5.53 11.20 14.29
N GLU A 94 5.05 10.39 15.23
CA GLU A 94 5.74 9.17 15.67
C GLU A 94 5.98 8.20 14.51
N ILE A 95 4.96 7.92 13.69
CA ILE A 95 5.09 7.00 12.54
C ILE A 95 6.01 7.59 11.48
N ALA A 96 5.88 8.88 11.17
CA ALA A 96 6.78 9.54 10.23
C ALA A 96 8.23 9.42 10.70
N THR A 97 8.52 9.73 11.97
CA THR A 97 9.85 9.57 12.56
C THR A 97 10.37 8.14 12.44
N LYS A 98 9.56 7.12 12.76
CA LYS A 98 9.95 5.71 12.59
C LYS A 98 10.34 5.38 11.14
N LEU A 99 9.59 5.89 10.16
CA LEU A 99 9.88 5.65 8.73
C LEU A 99 11.17 6.36 8.27
N TRP A 100 11.42 7.58 8.73
CA TRP A 100 12.66 8.33 8.43
C TRP A 100 13.90 7.75 9.09
N GLN A 101 13.74 7.12 10.26
CA GLN A 101 14.84 6.53 11.03
C GLN A 101 15.22 5.10 10.60
N LEU A 102 14.51 4.52 9.62
CA LEU A 102 14.89 3.21 9.07
C LEU A 102 16.33 3.23 8.52
N PRO A 103 17.12 2.17 8.72
CA PRO A 103 18.42 2.04 8.07
C PRO A 103 18.30 2.23 6.55
N ILE A 104 19.29 2.88 5.93
CA ILE A 104 19.27 3.17 4.48
C ILE A 104 19.10 1.89 3.64
N GLU A 105 19.70 0.79 4.08
CA GLU A 105 19.56 -0.52 3.42
C GLU A 105 18.12 -1.02 3.48
N ASP A 106 17.49 -0.99 4.66
CA ASP A 106 16.09 -1.37 4.85
C ASP A 106 15.14 -0.47 4.05
N GLN A 107 15.40 0.84 3.99
CA GLN A 107 14.62 1.76 3.17
C GLN A 107 14.66 1.35 1.68
N ARG A 108 15.85 1.03 1.14
CA ARG A 108 16.02 0.59 -0.25
C ARG A 108 15.30 -0.72 -0.51
N ILE A 109 15.41 -1.68 0.40
CA ILE A 109 14.71 -2.97 0.29
C ILE A 109 13.19 -2.73 0.30
N CYS A 110 12.69 -1.95 1.26
CA CYS A 110 11.27 -1.62 1.37
C CYS A 110 10.74 -0.99 0.08
N LEU A 111 11.45 0.00 -0.47
CA LEU A 111 11.02 0.67 -1.70
C LEU A 111 11.04 -0.27 -2.91
N ALA A 112 12.04 -1.14 -3.03
CA ALA A 112 12.10 -2.12 -4.12
C ALA A 112 10.94 -3.13 -4.03
N VAL A 113 10.69 -3.68 -2.83
CA VAL A 113 9.60 -4.63 -2.60
C VAL A 113 8.23 -3.96 -2.80
N LEU A 114 8.03 -2.75 -2.26
CA LEU A 114 6.78 -2.01 -2.40
C LEU A 114 6.50 -1.64 -3.86
N THR A 115 7.54 -1.30 -4.62
CA THR A 115 7.42 -1.03 -6.07
C THR A 115 6.93 -2.28 -6.80
N GLN A 116 7.57 -3.43 -6.57
CA GLN A 116 7.17 -4.71 -7.17
C GLN A 116 5.75 -5.11 -6.74
N PHE A 117 5.38 -4.86 -5.48
CA PHE A 117 4.04 -5.11 -4.98
C PHE A 117 2.99 -4.23 -5.68
N CYS A 118 3.29 -2.95 -5.89
CA CYS A 118 2.43 -2.04 -6.66
C CYS A 118 2.30 -2.45 -8.13
N ASP A 119 3.36 -2.96 -8.74
CA ASP A 119 3.32 -3.50 -10.11
C ASP A 119 2.36 -4.69 -10.20
N SER A 120 2.43 -5.63 -9.24
CA SER A 120 1.47 -6.74 -9.14
C SER A 120 0.03 -6.25 -8.92
N LEU A 121 -0.20 -5.23 -8.07
CA LEU A 121 -1.53 -4.64 -7.87
C LEU A 121 -2.08 -4.03 -9.17
N VAL A 122 -1.26 -3.30 -9.93
CA VAL A 122 -1.66 -2.74 -11.23
C VAL A 122 -2.01 -3.85 -12.22
N TRP A 123 -1.20 -4.90 -12.28
CA TRP A 123 -1.47 -6.05 -13.13
C TRP A 123 -2.84 -6.66 -12.83
N TRP A 124 -3.10 -7.02 -11.58
CA TRP A 124 -4.39 -7.61 -11.18
C TRP A 124 -5.56 -6.65 -11.34
N THR A 125 -5.36 -5.35 -11.12
CA THR A 125 -6.37 -4.32 -11.39
C THR A 125 -6.85 -4.41 -12.84
N GLN A 126 -5.94 -4.50 -13.81
CA GLN A 126 -6.29 -4.57 -15.23
C GLN A 126 -7.09 -5.84 -15.60
N ARG A 127 -6.93 -6.94 -14.85
CA ARG A 127 -7.59 -8.23 -15.15
C ARG A 127 -8.93 -8.36 -14.45
N TYR A 128 -9.09 -7.75 -13.27
CA TYR A 128 -10.30 -7.86 -12.45
C TYR A 128 -11.18 -6.62 -12.48
N LYS A 129 -10.78 -5.57 -13.21
CA LYS A 129 -11.66 -4.43 -13.50
C LYS A 129 -12.91 -4.92 -14.22
N LYS A 130 -14.07 -4.68 -13.62
CA LYS A 130 -15.38 -4.99 -14.21
C LYS A 130 -15.78 -3.89 -15.20
N SER A 131 -16.21 -4.28 -16.40
CA SER A 131 -16.80 -3.36 -17.37
C SER A 131 -18.01 -2.65 -16.76
N GLY A 132 -18.05 -1.32 -16.82
CA GLY A 132 -19.14 -0.51 -16.26
C GLY A 132 -18.92 0.03 -14.84
N VAL A 133 -17.92 -0.47 -14.10
CA VAL A 133 -17.41 0.16 -12.87
C VAL A 133 -16.21 1.03 -13.25
N GLY A 134 -16.49 2.05 -14.07
CA GLY A 134 -15.49 3.02 -14.51
C GLY A 134 -15.00 3.90 -13.35
N ASP A 135 -13.74 4.30 -13.44
CA ASP A 135 -13.20 5.42 -12.68
C ASP A 135 -13.80 6.70 -13.30
N ASP A 136 -15.07 6.99 -13.00
CA ASP A 136 -15.60 8.32 -13.32
C ASP A 136 -14.87 9.32 -12.42
N GLU A 137 -14.34 10.36 -13.06
CA GLU A 137 -13.44 11.42 -12.57
C GLU A 137 -13.54 11.79 -11.08
#